data_AF-A0A955NMZ0-F1
#
_entry.id   AF-A0A955NMZ0-F1
#
_cell.length_a   1.000
_cell.length_b   1.000
_cell.length_c   1.000
_cell.angle_alpha   90.00
_cell.angle_beta   90.00
_cell.angle_gamma   90.00
#
_symmetry.space_group_name_H-M   'P 1'
#
loop_
_entity.id
_entity.type
_entity.pdbx_description
1 polymer ?
#
loop_
_entity_poly.entity_id
_entity_poly.type
_entity_poly.pdbx_seq_one_letter_code
_entity_poly.pdbx_strand_id
1 'polypeptide(L)'
;FVGAFASDITFFAIIPLERGPVSDANATLEFGNSKTYNLTAFYNGAPVNAKANSEVKLLNEPYEPMRLDLIGPLSILVSPTGPQVSVSPSINFGFVQLGGQAEKSFEIYNVGTEAFTGTARLQNSGDYDLIEGGVPVIEVAVNLGAGETLVVPVRFQPSTSSLSIEDVFQVRTGGGDADRNLLGRSVLTGSPDPDLDGNGVIDHNDLYLLLLSWYYSSPSIPKPQTDLNRDNVINHPDLLKLLNSIKN
;
A
#
# COMPACT_ATOMS: atom_id res chain seq x y z
N PHE A 1 -31.93 32.81 37.41
CA PHE A 1 -32.23 32.85 35.97
C PHE A 1 -32.15 31.43 35.44
N VAL A 2 -33.17 31.07 34.67
CA VAL A 2 -33.40 29.77 34.06
C VAL A 2 -32.25 29.39 33.14
N GLY A 3 -31.85 28.13 33.17
CA GLY A 3 -30.88 27.55 32.24
C GLY A 3 -30.61 26.10 32.58
N ALA A 4 -31.63 25.25 32.42
CA ALA A 4 -31.43 23.81 32.37
C ALA A 4 -30.50 23.49 31.19
N PHE A 5 -29.34 22.88 31.45
CA PHE A 5 -28.64 22.16 30.40
C PHE A 5 -29.34 20.82 30.26
N ALA A 6 -30.00 20.65 29.12
CA ALA A 6 -30.59 19.41 28.71
C ALA A 6 -29.49 18.38 28.40
N SER A 7 -29.81 17.12 28.70
CA SER A 7 -29.30 15.86 28.14
C SER A 7 -27.82 15.53 28.33
N ASP A 8 -27.59 14.39 28.98
CA ASP A 8 -26.71 13.30 28.53
C ASP A 8 -25.47 13.74 27.75
N ILE A 9 -24.31 13.78 28.42
CA ILE A 9 -23.02 13.84 27.71
C ILE A 9 -22.75 12.43 27.20
N THR A 10 -23.29 12.13 26.03
CA THR A 10 -23.05 10.89 25.30
C THR A 10 -21.74 11.03 24.53
N PHE A 11 -20.73 10.22 24.86
CA PHE A 11 -19.49 10.16 24.07
C PHE A 11 -19.69 9.21 22.90
N PHE A 12 -19.74 9.75 21.69
CA PHE A 12 -19.66 8.98 20.45
C PHE A 12 -18.24 9.06 19.92
N ALA A 13 -17.50 7.95 19.97
CA ALA A 13 -16.27 7.79 19.21
C ALA A 13 -16.54 6.73 18.15
N ILE A 14 -16.67 7.18 16.91
CA ILE A 14 -16.49 6.29 15.76
C ILE A 14 -15.09 6.65 15.16
N ILE A 15 -14.42 5.99 14.20
CA ILE A 15 -13.19 6.55 13.51
C ILE A 15 -13.20 6.49 11.96
N PRO A 16 -12.85 7.54 11.14
CA PRO A 16 -12.26 7.33 9.82
C PRO A 16 -11.00 8.19 9.59
N LEU A 17 -10.32 7.83 8.52
CA LEU A 17 -8.91 8.04 8.31
C LEU A 17 -8.60 9.45 7.76
N GLU A 18 -7.88 10.30 8.52
CA GLU A 18 -7.07 11.38 7.95
C GLU A 18 -5.73 11.53 8.68
N ARG A 19 -4.65 11.55 7.90
CA ARG A 19 -3.33 11.98 8.36
C ARG A 19 -3.35 13.50 8.55
N GLY A 20 -3.93 14.00 9.64
CA GLY A 20 -3.95 15.42 9.98
C GLY A 20 -4.73 15.73 11.27
N PRO A 21 -4.47 16.86 11.94
CA PRO A 21 -5.26 17.30 13.09
C PRO A 21 -6.72 17.57 12.67
N VAL A 22 -7.66 16.99 13.41
CA VAL A 22 -9.11 17.06 13.16
C VAL A 22 -9.58 18.52 13.29
N SER A 23 -10.04 19.12 12.19
CA SER A 23 -10.47 20.53 12.13
C SER A 23 -11.96 20.76 12.40
N ASP A 24 -12.76 19.70 12.53
CA ASP A 24 -14.18 19.78 12.81
C ASP A 24 -14.58 18.77 13.88
N ALA A 25 -15.07 19.25 15.02
CA ALA A 25 -15.45 18.45 16.18
C ALA A 25 -16.74 17.64 15.97
N ASN A 26 -17.46 17.86 14.85
CA ASN A 26 -18.73 17.20 14.53
C ASN A 26 -18.63 16.19 13.38
N ALA A 27 -17.42 15.83 12.94
CA ALA A 27 -17.25 14.85 11.86
C ALA A 27 -17.70 13.45 12.31
N THR A 28 -18.72 12.89 11.64
CA THR A 28 -19.14 11.51 11.82
C THR A 28 -17.99 10.61 11.49
N LEU A 29 -17.73 9.67 12.38
CA LEU A 29 -16.71 8.70 12.15
C LEU A 29 -17.32 7.35 11.70
N GLU A 30 -16.63 6.53 10.89
CA GLU A 30 -17.22 5.30 10.30
C GLU A 30 -16.22 4.13 10.34
N PHE A 31 -16.54 3.08 11.11
CA PHE A 31 -15.76 1.85 11.12
C PHE A 31 -16.26 0.90 10.03
N GLY A 32 -15.34 0.48 9.17
CA GLY A 32 -15.62 -0.51 8.12
C GLY A 32 -16.22 -1.80 8.67
N ASN A 33 -17.11 -2.41 7.88
CA ASN A 33 -17.85 -3.61 8.25
C ASN A 33 -16.91 -4.75 8.70
N SER A 34 -17.25 -5.38 9.83
CA SER A 34 -16.74 -6.68 10.31
C SER A 34 -15.46 -6.72 11.18
N LYS A 35 -15.06 -5.65 11.88
CA LYS A 35 -13.92 -5.69 12.84
C LYS A 35 -14.32 -5.32 14.27
N THR A 36 -13.67 -5.95 15.26
CA THR A 36 -13.81 -5.64 16.70
C THR A 36 -12.64 -4.77 17.16
N TYR A 37 -12.92 -3.76 17.98
CA TYR A 37 -11.93 -2.81 18.51
C TYR A 37 -12.13 -2.65 20.01
N ASN A 38 -11.03 -2.62 20.78
CA ASN A 38 -11.06 -2.21 22.18
C ASN A 38 -10.85 -0.69 22.27
N LEU A 39 -11.76 -0.01 22.96
CA LEU A 39 -11.62 1.40 23.30
C LEU A 39 -11.08 1.51 24.73
N THR A 40 -9.94 2.17 24.91
CA THR A 40 -9.44 2.55 26.24
C THR A 40 -9.33 4.06 26.33
N ALA A 41 -10.05 4.65 27.30
CA ALA A 41 -9.93 6.07 27.62
C ALA A 41 -8.81 6.27 28.66
N PHE A 42 -8.04 7.34 28.50
CA PHE A 42 -7.01 7.74 29.47
C PHE A 42 -7.35 9.11 30.07
N TYR A 43 -7.12 9.27 31.38
CA TYR A 43 -7.22 10.53 32.10
C TYR A 43 -5.91 10.82 32.82
N ASN A 44 -5.26 11.96 32.49
CA ASN A 44 -3.99 12.38 33.06
C ASN A 44 -2.87 11.30 33.00
N GLY A 45 -2.84 10.52 31.90
CA GLY A 45 -1.88 9.44 31.69
C GLY A 45 -2.24 8.10 32.35
N ALA A 46 -3.32 8.03 33.14
CA ALA A 46 -3.81 6.79 33.72
C ALA A 46 -4.98 6.22 32.89
N PRO A 47 -5.02 4.89 32.64
CA PRO A 47 -6.16 4.28 31.98
C PRO A 47 -7.41 4.39 32.87
N VAL A 48 -8.49 4.92 32.30
CA VAL A 48 -9.82 4.91 32.90
C VAL A 48 -10.40 3.53 32.63
N ASN A 49 -10.13 2.58 33.53
CA ASN A 49 -10.73 1.27 33.46
C ASN A 49 -12.22 1.38 33.79
N ALA A 50 -13.10 0.96 32.87
CA ALA A 50 -14.46 0.58 33.26
C ALA A 50 -14.32 -0.45 34.40
N LYS A 51 -15.02 -0.25 35.52
CA LYS A 51 -14.86 -1.07 36.74
C LYS A 51 -14.69 -2.55 36.39
N ALA A 52 -13.63 -3.17 36.92
CA ALA A 52 -13.51 -4.61 37.00
C ALA A 52 -14.84 -5.18 37.52
N ASN A 53 -15.32 -6.27 36.90
CA ASN A 53 -16.56 -7.01 37.20
C ASN A 53 -17.77 -6.70 36.31
N SER A 54 -17.61 -6.09 35.13
CA SER A 54 -18.70 -6.03 34.15
C SER A 54 -18.18 -6.50 32.81
N GLU A 55 -18.91 -7.45 32.24
CA GLU A 55 -18.76 -7.92 30.86
C GLU A 55 -18.47 -6.75 29.93
N VAL A 56 -17.70 -7.00 28.86
CA VAL A 56 -17.51 -6.08 27.74
C VAL A 56 -18.88 -5.52 27.35
N LYS A 57 -19.23 -4.36 27.92
CA LYS A 57 -20.54 -3.76 27.75
C LYS A 57 -20.43 -3.05 26.42
N LEU A 58 -20.99 -3.67 25.38
CA LEU A 58 -21.43 -2.93 24.20
C LEU A 58 -22.08 -1.65 24.73
N LEU A 59 -21.62 -0.48 24.28
CA LEU A 59 -22.04 0.85 24.72
C LEU A 59 -23.52 1.14 24.33
N ASN A 60 -24.43 0.25 24.68
CA ASN A 60 -25.86 0.34 24.39
C ASN A 60 -26.62 1.01 25.55
N GLU A 61 -25.93 1.42 26.61
CA GLU A 61 -26.51 2.07 27.79
C GLU A 61 -25.62 3.25 28.21
N PRO A 62 -26.18 4.47 28.36
CA PRO A 62 -25.43 5.65 28.79
C PRO A 62 -24.75 5.45 30.15
N TYR A 63 -23.50 5.92 30.28
CA TYR A 63 -22.77 5.95 31.54
C TYR A 63 -22.80 7.38 32.08
N GLU A 64 -23.24 7.57 33.32
CA GLU A 64 -23.15 8.88 33.99
C GLU A 64 -21.84 8.99 34.81
N PRO A 65 -20.84 9.75 34.35
CA PRO A 65 -19.61 9.95 35.10
C PRO A 65 -19.86 10.85 36.32
N MET A 66 -19.13 10.60 37.41
CA MET A 66 -19.14 11.48 38.58
C MET A 66 -18.46 12.82 38.26
N ARG A 67 -19.08 13.91 38.71
CA ARG A 67 -18.87 15.32 38.31
C ARG A 67 -17.46 15.91 38.52
N LEU A 68 -16.48 15.19 39.07
CA LEU A 68 -15.20 15.76 39.51
C LEU A 68 -13.98 15.40 38.63
N ASP A 69 -14.13 14.53 37.62
CA ASP A 69 -12.97 13.89 36.96
C ASP A 69 -12.68 14.35 35.51
N LEU A 70 -13.28 15.44 35.01
CA LEU A 70 -13.20 15.80 33.58
C LEU A 70 -12.79 17.27 33.33
N ILE A 71 -11.64 17.67 33.84
CA ILE A 71 -10.90 18.85 33.35
C ILE A 71 -9.53 18.38 32.85
N GLY A 72 -9.43 18.04 31.57
CA GLY A 72 -8.20 17.59 30.91
C GLY A 72 -8.47 17.02 29.50
N PRO A 73 -7.44 16.93 28.62
CA PRO A 73 -7.62 16.35 27.29
C PRO A 73 -7.90 14.85 27.39
N LEU A 74 -8.97 14.40 26.71
CA LEU A 74 -9.30 12.99 26.55
C LEU A 74 -8.43 12.40 25.44
N SER A 75 -7.79 11.25 25.70
CA SER A 75 -7.10 10.45 24.67
C SER A 75 -7.75 9.08 24.56
N ILE A 76 -8.14 8.70 23.35
CA ILE A 76 -8.73 7.39 23.04
C ILE A 76 -7.68 6.57 22.32
N LEU A 77 -7.29 5.43 22.88
CA LEU A 77 -6.47 4.44 22.19
C LEU A 77 -7.39 3.37 21.60
N VAL A 78 -7.31 3.18 20.29
CA VAL A 78 -7.95 2.08 19.59
C VAL A 78 -6.88 1.08 19.20
N SER A 79 -6.98 -0.13 19.75
CA SER A 79 -6.13 -1.26 19.38
C SER A 79 -6.98 -2.35 18.74
N PRO A 80 -6.51 -2.97 17.65
CA PRO A 80 -7.23 -4.09 17.06
C PRO A 80 -7.35 -5.22 18.07
N THR A 81 -8.50 -5.89 18.06
CA THR A 81 -8.76 -7.06 18.90
C THR A 81 -9.11 -8.21 17.99
N GLY A 82 -8.24 -9.21 17.92
CA GLY A 82 -8.39 -10.34 17.01
C GLY A 82 -7.42 -10.29 15.83
N PRO A 83 -7.58 -11.21 14.86
CA PRO A 83 -6.69 -11.30 13.71
C PRO A 83 -6.92 -10.12 12.76
N GLN A 84 -5.84 -9.49 12.30
CA GLN A 84 -5.94 -8.43 11.31
C GLN A 84 -4.78 -8.47 10.33
N VAL A 85 -5.10 -8.75 9.07
CA VAL A 85 -4.10 -8.71 7.99
C VAL A 85 -3.85 -7.28 7.55
N SER A 86 -2.61 -7.02 7.17
CA SER A 86 -2.27 -5.93 6.28
C SER A 86 -1.15 -6.36 5.33
N VAL A 87 -1.07 -5.68 4.19
CA VAL A 87 -0.17 -6.06 3.09
C VAL A 87 0.51 -4.81 2.57
N SER A 88 1.80 -4.91 2.26
CA SER A 88 2.57 -3.83 1.64
C SER A 88 1.90 -3.29 0.36
N PRO A 89 2.22 -2.07 -0.08
CA PRO A 89 1.62 -1.48 -1.28
C PRO A 89 1.90 -2.28 -2.56
N SER A 90 1.14 -1.96 -3.62
CA SER A 90 1.35 -2.47 -4.99
C SER A 90 2.79 -2.30 -5.46
N ILE A 91 3.25 -3.22 -6.32
CA ILE A 91 4.64 -3.25 -6.79
C ILE A 91 4.68 -2.91 -8.28
N ASN A 92 5.62 -2.03 -8.65
CA ASN A 92 6.04 -1.83 -10.03
C ASN A 92 7.45 -2.42 -10.20
N PHE A 93 7.59 -3.36 -11.14
CA PHE A 93 8.87 -3.97 -11.50
C PHE A 93 9.73 -3.09 -12.42
N GLY A 94 9.14 -2.04 -12.99
CA GLY A 94 9.78 -1.20 -13.99
C GLY A 94 9.98 -1.96 -15.30
N PHE A 95 10.99 -1.56 -16.05
CA PHE A 95 11.36 -2.22 -17.30
C PHE A 95 12.22 -3.45 -17.06
N VAL A 96 11.77 -4.57 -17.62
CA VAL A 96 12.53 -5.82 -17.66
C VAL A 96 12.67 -6.25 -19.12
N GLN A 97 13.90 -6.44 -19.57
CA GLN A 97 14.16 -6.93 -20.93
C GLN A 97 13.52 -8.31 -21.12
N LEU A 98 13.02 -8.59 -22.32
CA LEU A 98 12.47 -9.91 -22.64
C LEU A 98 13.47 -11.03 -22.36
N GLY A 99 13.02 -12.11 -21.74
CA GLY A 99 13.90 -13.20 -21.30
C GLY A 99 14.80 -12.86 -20.10
N GLY A 100 14.81 -11.60 -19.64
CA GLY A 100 15.30 -11.21 -18.32
C GLY A 100 14.26 -11.43 -17.24
N GLN A 101 14.65 -11.20 -15.99
CA GLN A 101 13.76 -11.31 -14.83
C GLN A 101 14.09 -10.25 -13.78
N ALA A 102 13.08 -9.86 -13.00
CA ALA A 102 13.25 -9.05 -11.80
C ALA A 102 12.46 -9.67 -10.64
N GLU A 103 12.98 -9.55 -9.42
CA GLU A 103 12.32 -10.04 -8.21
C GLU A 103 12.08 -8.89 -7.24
N LYS A 104 10.88 -8.84 -6.70
CA LYS A 104 10.44 -7.92 -5.63
C LYS A 104 9.54 -8.70 -4.68
N SER A 105 9.28 -8.20 -3.48
CA SER A 105 8.51 -8.94 -2.49
C SER A 105 7.35 -8.13 -1.94
N PHE A 106 6.24 -8.81 -1.67
CA PHE A 106 5.22 -8.29 -0.78
C PHE A 106 5.53 -8.70 0.66
N GLU A 107 5.12 -7.86 1.61
CA GLU A 107 5.11 -8.18 3.03
C GLU A 107 3.66 -8.31 3.48
N ILE A 108 3.31 -9.47 4.03
CA ILE A 108 2.02 -9.72 4.69
C ILE A 108 2.29 -9.69 6.18
N TYR A 109 1.58 -8.85 6.93
CA TYR A 109 1.83 -8.65 8.34
C TYR A 109 0.54 -8.75 9.16
N ASN A 110 0.66 -9.32 10.35
CA ASN A 110 -0.43 -9.38 11.31
C ASN A 110 -0.36 -8.19 12.26
N VAL A 111 -1.21 -7.18 12.02
CA VAL A 111 -1.36 -6.02 12.92
C VAL A 111 -2.35 -6.28 14.05
N GLY A 112 -2.98 -7.46 14.06
CA GLY A 112 -3.91 -7.88 15.08
C GLY A 112 -3.21 -8.43 16.33
N THR A 113 -4.03 -8.87 17.28
CA THR A 113 -3.57 -9.44 18.56
C THR A 113 -3.69 -10.96 18.61
N GLU A 114 -4.30 -11.57 17.59
CA GLU A 114 -4.48 -13.03 17.47
C GLU A 114 -3.89 -13.53 16.15
N ALA A 115 -3.49 -14.80 16.12
CA ALA A 115 -2.96 -15.44 14.92
C ALA A 115 -4.03 -15.61 13.84
N PHE A 116 -3.62 -15.63 12.57
CA PHE A 116 -4.48 -16.05 11.46
C PHE A 116 -3.76 -16.96 10.47
N THR A 117 -4.56 -17.72 9.75
CA THR A 117 -4.14 -18.52 8.60
C THR A 117 -4.84 -18.07 7.33
N GLY A 118 -4.26 -18.37 6.18
CA GLY A 118 -4.81 -18.05 4.88
C GLY A 118 -3.87 -18.42 3.75
N THR A 119 -4.08 -17.79 2.59
CA THR A 119 -3.25 -18.02 1.40
C THR A 119 -2.99 -16.73 0.64
N ALA A 120 -1.89 -16.72 -0.11
CA ALA A 120 -1.51 -15.67 -1.04
C ALA A 120 -1.28 -16.26 -2.43
N ARG A 121 -1.86 -15.66 -3.47
CA ARG A 121 -1.79 -16.14 -4.86
C ARG A 121 -1.77 -14.98 -5.86
N LEU A 122 -1.37 -15.27 -7.08
CA LEU A 122 -1.57 -14.36 -8.21
C LEU A 122 -2.91 -14.67 -8.89
N GLN A 123 -3.57 -13.64 -9.44
CA GLN A 123 -4.86 -13.81 -10.11
C GLN A 123 -4.71 -14.53 -11.44
N ASN A 124 -3.72 -14.17 -12.26
CA ASN A 124 -3.55 -14.71 -13.62
C ASN A 124 -2.22 -15.47 -13.83
N SER A 125 -1.16 -15.16 -13.07
CA SER A 125 0.13 -15.89 -13.04
C SER A 125 0.82 -16.05 -14.40
N GLY A 126 0.69 -15.05 -15.28
CA GLY A 126 1.24 -15.11 -16.64
C GLY A 126 2.74 -14.87 -16.66
N ASP A 127 3.14 -13.60 -16.78
CA ASP A 127 4.55 -13.18 -16.71
C ASP A 127 5.06 -13.02 -15.26
N TYR A 128 4.24 -13.42 -14.27
CA TYR A 128 4.51 -13.29 -12.85
C TYR A 128 4.42 -14.64 -12.15
N ASP A 129 5.40 -14.93 -11.29
CA ASP A 129 5.46 -16.12 -10.44
C ASP A 129 5.61 -15.73 -8.97
N LEU A 130 4.89 -16.40 -8.07
CA LEU A 130 5.27 -16.42 -6.66
C LEU A 130 6.47 -17.35 -6.50
N ILE A 131 7.47 -16.96 -5.71
CA ILE A 131 8.67 -17.76 -5.51
C ILE A 131 8.74 -18.24 -4.06
N GLU A 132 8.78 -19.55 -3.87
CA GLU A 132 9.02 -20.17 -2.56
C GLU A 132 10.18 -21.17 -2.69
N GLY A 133 11.18 -21.06 -1.81
CA GLY A 133 12.39 -21.90 -1.89
C GLY A 133 13.18 -21.75 -3.20
N GLY A 134 12.99 -20.64 -3.94
CA GLY A 134 13.65 -20.36 -5.22
C GLY A 134 12.93 -20.91 -6.46
N VAL A 135 11.77 -21.56 -6.30
CA VAL A 135 10.97 -22.11 -7.40
C VAL A 135 9.59 -21.45 -7.51
N PRO A 136 9.00 -21.36 -8.72
CA PRO A 136 7.63 -20.91 -8.89
C PRO A 136 6.62 -21.77 -8.16
N VAL A 137 5.67 -21.13 -7.48
CA VAL A 137 4.51 -21.75 -6.82
C VAL A 137 3.24 -21.02 -7.19
N ILE A 138 2.11 -21.72 -7.14
CA ILE A 138 0.79 -21.16 -7.50
C ILE A 138 0.18 -20.42 -6.31
N GLU A 139 0.53 -20.83 -5.09
CA GLU A 139 0.00 -20.29 -3.84
C GLU A 139 1.04 -20.43 -2.72
N VAL A 140 1.10 -19.44 -1.83
CA VAL A 140 1.90 -19.46 -0.61
C VAL A 140 0.98 -19.52 0.59
N ALA A 141 1.24 -20.46 1.51
CA ALA A 141 0.48 -20.57 2.75
C ALA A 141 0.84 -19.43 3.71
N VAL A 142 -0.17 -18.78 4.27
CA VAL A 142 0.00 -17.72 5.27
C VAL A 142 -0.38 -18.29 6.63
N ASN A 143 0.56 -18.23 7.58
CA ASN A 143 0.32 -18.58 8.97
C ASN A 143 1.13 -17.62 9.84
N LEU A 144 0.46 -16.64 10.44
CA LEU A 144 1.09 -15.53 11.15
C LEU A 144 0.49 -15.37 12.54
N GLY A 145 1.34 -15.47 13.56
CA GLY A 145 1.08 -14.99 14.90
C GLY A 145 0.96 -13.46 14.96
N ALA A 146 0.54 -12.93 16.12
CA ALA A 146 0.41 -11.50 16.31
C ALA A 146 1.77 -10.78 16.16
N GLY A 147 1.81 -9.73 15.35
CA GLY A 147 3.03 -8.96 15.08
C GLY A 147 4.03 -9.62 14.12
N GLU A 148 3.73 -10.82 13.60
CA GLU A 148 4.60 -11.51 12.64
C GLU A 148 4.39 -11.00 11.20
N THR A 149 5.44 -11.16 10.39
CA THR A 149 5.47 -10.79 8.97
C THR A 149 5.94 -11.98 8.13
N LEU A 150 5.24 -12.22 7.01
CA LEU A 150 5.65 -13.14 5.95
C LEU A 150 6.10 -12.32 4.73
N VAL A 151 7.28 -12.62 4.20
CA VAL A 151 7.78 -12.07 2.95
C VAL A 151 7.44 -13.03 1.82
N VAL A 152 6.75 -12.53 0.79
CA VAL A 152 6.37 -13.31 -0.39
C VAL A 152 7.08 -12.73 -1.61
N PRO A 153 8.17 -13.36 -2.08
CA PRO A 153 8.84 -12.94 -3.29
C PRO A 153 7.98 -13.22 -4.52
N VAL A 154 7.99 -12.26 -5.44
CA VAL A 154 7.33 -12.31 -6.74
C VAL A 154 8.39 -12.04 -7.80
N ARG A 155 8.48 -12.94 -8.78
CA ARG A 155 9.33 -12.78 -9.95
C ARG A 155 8.48 -12.30 -11.12
N PHE A 156 8.98 -11.29 -11.83
CA PHE A 156 8.46 -10.86 -13.11
C PHE A 156 9.43 -11.29 -14.21
N GLN A 157 8.96 -12.11 -15.14
CA GLN A 157 9.73 -12.63 -16.27
C GLN A 157 8.90 -12.50 -17.56
N PRO A 158 8.93 -11.32 -18.22
CA PRO A 158 8.08 -11.07 -19.36
C PRO A 158 8.48 -11.89 -20.59
N SER A 159 7.46 -12.44 -21.25
CA SER A 159 7.55 -13.23 -22.47
C SER A 159 7.18 -12.46 -23.74
N THR A 160 6.47 -11.34 -23.60
CA THR A 160 6.04 -10.47 -24.71
C THR A 160 6.38 -9.02 -24.40
N SER A 161 6.79 -8.24 -25.42
CA SER A 161 7.14 -6.83 -25.24
C SER A 161 5.87 -6.01 -25.08
N SER A 162 5.70 -5.35 -23.93
CA SER A 162 4.54 -4.54 -23.61
C SER A 162 4.90 -3.43 -22.64
N LEU A 163 4.25 -2.27 -22.79
CA LEU A 163 4.38 -1.13 -21.88
C LEU A 163 3.48 -1.25 -20.64
N SER A 164 2.58 -2.24 -20.62
CA SER A 164 1.82 -2.61 -19.43
C SER A 164 1.58 -4.12 -19.41
N ILE A 165 2.10 -4.77 -18.37
CA ILE A 165 1.81 -6.15 -18.00
C ILE A 165 1.35 -6.11 -16.56
N GLU A 166 0.10 -6.49 -16.31
CA GLU A 166 -0.55 -6.34 -15.02
C GLU A 166 -0.95 -7.71 -14.45
N ASP A 167 -0.92 -7.81 -13.11
CA ASP A 167 -1.57 -8.90 -12.38
C ASP A 167 -2.02 -8.39 -11.00
N VAL A 168 -2.73 -9.22 -10.26
CA VAL A 168 -3.19 -8.91 -8.90
C VAL A 168 -2.66 -9.97 -7.94
N PHE A 169 -1.93 -9.50 -6.92
CA PHE A 169 -1.57 -10.29 -5.76
C PHE A 169 -2.75 -10.29 -4.77
N GLN A 170 -3.30 -11.48 -4.54
CA GLN A 170 -4.49 -11.70 -3.72
C GLN A 170 -4.09 -12.39 -2.42
N VAL A 171 -4.45 -11.79 -1.29
CA VAL A 171 -4.30 -12.37 0.05
C VAL A 171 -5.68 -12.62 0.63
N ARG A 172 -5.95 -13.86 1.05
CA ARG A 172 -7.23 -14.27 1.66
C ARG A 172 -6.96 -14.95 3.00
N THR A 173 -7.42 -14.37 4.11
CA THR A 173 -7.07 -14.86 5.46
C THR A 173 -8.24 -14.77 6.44
N GLY A 174 -8.12 -15.48 7.57
CA GLY A 174 -9.03 -15.30 8.70
C GLY A 174 -8.99 -13.91 9.34
N GLY A 175 -7.94 -13.11 9.09
CA GLY A 175 -7.80 -11.72 9.54
C GLY A 175 -8.28 -10.66 8.54
N GLY A 176 -8.89 -11.09 7.42
CA GLY A 176 -9.36 -10.24 6.33
C GLY A 176 -8.67 -10.53 5.00
N ASP A 177 -9.08 -9.76 3.98
CA ASP A 177 -8.62 -9.91 2.60
C ASP A 177 -7.93 -8.64 2.10
N ALA A 178 -6.98 -8.79 1.18
CA ALA A 178 -6.31 -7.68 0.53
C ALA A 178 -5.91 -8.05 -0.90
N ASP A 179 -6.06 -7.09 -1.81
CA ASP A 179 -5.59 -7.17 -3.19
C ASP A 179 -4.56 -6.07 -3.45
N ARG A 180 -3.50 -6.39 -4.18
CA ARG A 180 -2.44 -5.46 -4.57
C ARG A 180 -2.11 -5.64 -6.04
N ASN A 181 -1.91 -4.52 -6.74
CA ASN A 181 -1.58 -4.56 -8.15
C ASN A 181 -0.09 -4.86 -8.33
N LEU A 182 0.19 -5.57 -9.40
CA LEU A 182 1.52 -5.78 -9.96
C LEU A 182 1.54 -5.09 -11.32
N LEU A 183 2.56 -4.25 -11.53
CA LEU A 183 2.82 -3.62 -12.81
C LEU A 183 4.25 -3.95 -13.23
N GLY A 184 4.41 -4.23 -14.51
CA GLY A 184 5.68 -4.55 -15.12
C GLY A 184 5.64 -4.11 -16.57
N ARG A 185 6.82 -3.81 -17.09
CA ARG A 185 7.00 -3.42 -18.49
C ARG A 185 8.11 -4.21 -19.10
N SER A 186 8.03 -4.43 -20.40
CA SER A 186 9.01 -5.21 -21.11
C SER A 186 9.36 -4.62 -22.47
N VAL A 187 10.66 -4.62 -22.73
CA VAL A 187 11.24 -4.19 -24.01
C VAL A 187 12.02 -5.34 -24.61
N LEU A 188 12.11 -5.36 -25.95
CA LEU A 188 12.94 -6.34 -26.65
C LEU A 188 14.37 -6.32 -26.10
N THR A 189 15.00 -7.49 -26.02
CA THR A 189 16.42 -7.61 -25.66
C THR A 189 17.25 -6.73 -26.58
N GLY A 190 18.02 -5.81 -26.00
CA GLY A 190 18.76 -4.84 -26.80
C GLY A 190 17.87 -3.78 -27.46
N SER A 191 16.70 -3.45 -26.91
CA SER A 191 16.08 -2.15 -27.13
C SER A 191 16.53 -1.20 -26.02
N PRO A 192 16.82 0.08 -26.31
CA PRO A 192 17.00 1.10 -25.27
C PRO A 192 15.74 1.25 -24.43
N ASP A 193 15.92 1.60 -23.16
CA ASP A 193 14.86 1.84 -22.19
C ASP A 193 14.36 3.29 -22.30
N PRO A 194 13.08 3.55 -22.62
CA PRO A 194 12.53 4.90 -22.67
C PRO A 194 12.33 5.56 -21.29
N ASP A 195 12.43 4.82 -20.18
CA ASP A 195 12.46 5.36 -18.82
C ASP A 195 13.91 5.74 -18.45
N LEU A 196 14.22 7.02 -18.64
CA LEU A 196 15.56 7.57 -18.55
C LEU A 196 15.96 7.95 -17.13
N ASP A 197 14.99 8.20 -16.23
CA ASP A 197 15.25 8.48 -14.82
C ASP A 197 15.14 7.23 -13.92
N GLY A 198 14.62 6.12 -14.45
CA GLY A 198 14.52 4.83 -13.78
C GLY A 198 13.41 4.76 -12.74
N ASN A 199 12.43 5.67 -12.77
CA ASN A 199 11.36 5.74 -11.78
C ASN A 199 10.21 4.75 -12.05
N GLY A 200 10.24 4.03 -13.18
CA GLY A 200 9.24 3.05 -13.59
C GLY A 200 8.03 3.65 -14.33
N VAL A 201 8.06 4.93 -14.68
CA VAL A 201 7.02 5.70 -15.38
C VAL A 201 7.68 6.49 -16.50
N ILE A 202 7.11 6.46 -17.71
CA ILE A 202 7.59 7.33 -18.78
C ILE A 202 6.79 8.62 -18.72
N ASP A 203 7.41 9.71 -18.30
CA ASP A 203 6.75 10.98 -18.07
C ASP A 203 7.57 12.20 -18.56
N HIS A 204 7.24 13.37 -18.03
CA HIS A 204 7.87 14.64 -18.37
C HIS A 204 9.35 14.71 -17.94
N ASN A 205 9.77 13.95 -16.93
CA ASN A 205 11.16 13.87 -16.49
C ASN A 205 12.01 13.12 -17.52
N ASP A 206 11.50 12.04 -18.10
CA ASP A 206 12.19 11.35 -19.20
C ASP A 206 12.31 12.24 -20.42
N LEU A 207 11.24 12.95 -20.77
CA LEU A 207 11.28 13.93 -21.85
C LEU A 207 12.31 15.02 -21.57
N TYR A 208 12.37 15.51 -20.34
CA TYR A 208 13.37 16.48 -19.93
C TYR A 208 14.79 15.92 -20.08
N LEU A 209 15.06 14.70 -19.60
CA LEU A 209 16.37 14.05 -19.70
C LEU A 209 16.79 13.79 -21.16
N LEU A 210 15.84 13.41 -22.01
CA LEU A 210 16.09 13.25 -23.44
C LEU A 210 16.45 14.59 -24.08
N LEU A 211 15.65 15.63 -23.88
CA LEU A 211 15.89 16.96 -24.46
C LEU A 211 17.18 17.59 -23.92
N LEU A 212 17.48 17.38 -22.64
CA LEU A 212 18.72 17.81 -22.02
C LEU A 212 19.92 17.11 -22.67
N SER A 213 19.81 15.80 -22.89
CA SER A 213 20.87 15.03 -23.55
C SER A 213 21.03 15.41 -25.02
N TRP A 214 19.94 15.67 -25.73
CA TRP A 214 19.94 16.19 -27.10
C TRP A 214 20.65 17.56 -27.18
N TYR A 215 20.35 18.48 -26.25
CA TYR A 215 20.99 19.79 -26.22
C TYR A 215 22.50 19.72 -25.96
N TYR A 216 22.94 18.81 -25.08
CA TYR A 216 24.36 18.67 -24.70
C TYR A 216 25.15 17.64 -25.52
N SER A 217 24.51 16.84 -26.37
CA SER A 217 25.21 15.83 -27.15
C SER A 217 26.18 16.46 -28.14
N SER A 218 27.46 16.05 -28.02
CA SER A 218 28.41 16.20 -29.12
C SER A 218 28.02 15.21 -30.22
N PRO A 219 28.11 15.55 -31.52
CA PRO A 219 27.73 14.67 -32.63
C PRO A 219 28.53 13.36 -32.72
N SER A 220 29.42 13.07 -31.78
CA SER A 220 30.36 11.94 -31.82
C SER A 220 30.22 10.97 -30.65
N ILE A 221 29.53 11.32 -29.55
CA ILE A 221 29.38 10.43 -28.38
C ILE A 221 28.02 10.68 -27.71
N PRO A 222 26.98 9.91 -28.06
CA PRO A 222 25.69 9.96 -27.37
C PRO A 222 25.78 9.25 -26.01
N LYS A 223 24.88 9.61 -25.08
CA LYS A 223 24.64 8.80 -23.89
C LYS A 223 23.84 7.56 -24.32
N PRO A 224 24.31 6.33 -24.06
CA PRO A 224 23.67 5.10 -24.55
C PRO A 224 22.21 4.91 -24.10
N GLN A 225 21.83 5.52 -22.98
CA GLN A 225 20.46 5.44 -22.46
C GLN A 225 19.48 6.35 -23.22
N THR A 226 19.95 7.49 -23.75
CA THR A 226 19.10 8.48 -24.45
C THR A 226 19.07 8.31 -25.98
N ASP A 227 19.97 7.50 -26.53
CA ASP A 227 19.93 7.06 -27.94
C ASP A 227 18.96 5.87 -28.05
N LEU A 228 17.67 6.20 -28.16
CA LEU A 228 16.58 5.24 -28.15
C LEU A 228 16.46 4.46 -29.46
N ASN A 229 17.00 4.97 -30.57
CA ASN A 229 16.98 4.30 -31.87
C ASN A 229 18.27 3.56 -32.24
N ARG A 230 19.36 3.76 -31.47
CA ARG A 230 20.70 3.18 -31.66
C ARG A 230 21.38 3.60 -32.96
N ASP A 231 21.10 4.81 -33.45
CA ASP A 231 21.80 5.37 -34.61
C ASP A 231 23.08 6.14 -34.22
N ASN A 232 23.41 6.18 -32.93
CA ASN A 232 24.48 6.94 -32.31
C ASN A 232 24.30 8.46 -32.35
N VAL A 233 23.08 8.95 -32.54
CA VAL A 233 22.76 10.39 -32.62
C VAL A 233 21.47 10.67 -31.86
N ILE A 234 21.54 11.45 -30.79
CA ILE A 234 20.34 11.88 -30.06
C ILE A 234 19.59 12.93 -30.90
N ASN A 235 18.44 12.59 -31.45
CA ASN A 235 17.73 13.41 -32.42
C ASN A 235 16.19 13.20 -32.40
N HIS A 236 15.53 13.68 -33.45
CA HIS A 236 14.07 13.61 -33.60
C HIS A 236 13.51 12.17 -33.56
N PRO A 237 14.11 11.18 -34.27
CA PRO A 237 13.80 9.77 -34.08
C PRO A 237 13.75 9.26 -32.62
N ASP A 238 14.66 9.69 -31.74
CA ASP A 238 14.62 9.29 -30.32
C ASP A 238 13.43 9.91 -29.60
N LEU A 239 13.18 11.20 -29.86
CA LEU A 239 12.00 11.89 -29.32
C LEU A 239 10.72 11.20 -29.77
N LEU A 240 10.64 10.78 -31.03
CA LEU A 240 9.46 10.07 -31.53
C LEU A 240 9.27 8.73 -30.83
N LYS A 241 10.36 7.99 -30.54
CA LYS A 241 10.30 6.76 -29.74
C LYS A 241 9.77 7.03 -28.34
N LEU A 242 10.33 8.02 -27.64
CA LEU A 242 9.89 8.38 -26.30
C LEU A 242 8.41 8.78 -26.27
N LEU A 243 7.98 9.67 -27.18
CA LEU A 243 6.60 10.14 -27.24
C LEU A 243 5.60 9.02 -27.58
N ASN A 244 6.01 8.05 -28.40
CA ASN A 244 5.20 6.86 -28.66
C ASN A 244 5.12 5.94 -27.45
N SER A 245 6.09 6.01 -26.53
CA SER A 245 6.05 5.28 -25.27
C SER A 245 5.24 6.00 -24.17
N ILE A 246 5.01 7.31 -24.29
CA ILE A 246 4.15 8.10 -23.37
C ILE A 246 2.65 7.89 -23.65
N LYS A 247 2.29 7.54 -24.89
CA LYS A 247 0.89 7.27 -25.27
C LYS A 247 0.57 5.80 -25.02
N ASN A 248 0.22 5.45 -23.78
CA ASN A 248 -0.69 4.36 -23.33
C ASN A 248 -0.59 4.27 -21.80
#